data_AF-A0A382ZLI8-F1
#
_entry.id   AF-A0A382ZLI8-F1
#
_cell.length_a   1.000
_cell.length_b   1.000
_cell.length_c   1.000
_cell.angle_alpha   90.00
_cell.angle_beta   90.00
_cell.angle_gamma   90.00
#
_symmetry.space_group_name_H-M   'P 1'
#
loop_
_entity.id
_entity.type
_entity.pdbx_description
1 polymer ?
#
loop_
_entity_poly.entity_id
_entity_poly.type
_entity_poly.pdbx_seq_one_letter_code
_entity_poly.pdbx_strand_id
1 'polypeptide(L)'
;PAPKPLRAQPFVQTTSTPQAVAVESTPKLSPPSDTEGQPIRIGLLLPLSGNHGASQLGQAMLNAAMMALFEFGGERLLLMPRDTGGSPDGAAKAAADLVGEGAEILLGPLFNTSVQATADIARERGLPMIAFSSDRQVAGNGVYLLSFMPDQEVDAVINYAVSQGLHRLAVLAPDDRYGLTVLSAAREAAMRHGAELTQAEFYPPTGEALDQPVKRLAQYHGRRQAWLTRRRELKKKEGGEAQRMLAAWKNFGTLGA
;
A
#
# COMPACT_ATOMS: atom_id res chain seq x y z
N PRO A 1 15.21 -37.11 -52.54
CA PRO A 1 13.78 -36.86 -52.86
C PRO A 1 13.17 -35.85 -51.87
N ALA A 2 13.04 -34.60 -52.33
CA ALA A 2 12.59 -33.46 -51.53
C ALA A 2 11.06 -33.50 -51.30
N PRO A 3 10.56 -33.00 -50.15
CA PRO A 3 9.14 -32.94 -49.85
C PRO A 3 8.41 -31.89 -50.70
N LYS A 4 7.19 -32.24 -51.13
CA LYS A 4 6.29 -31.39 -51.93
C LYS A 4 5.84 -30.15 -51.13
N PRO A 5 5.67 -28.98 -51.76
CA PRO A 5 5.19 -27.78 -51.06
C PRO A 5 3.71 -27.91 -50.68
N LEU A 6 3.40 -27.57 -49.43
CA LEU A 6 2.02 -27.45 -48.92
C LEU A 6 1.34 -26.24 -49.57
N ARG A 7 0.12 -26.46 -50.08
CA ARG A 7 -0.75 -25.44 -50.65
C ARG A 7 -1.31 -24.57 -49.52
N ALA A 8 -1.04 -23.27 -49.54
CA ALA A 8 -1.61 -22.33 -48.57
C ALA A 8 -3.13 -22.25 -48.75
N GLN A 9 -3.89 -22.47 -47.67
CA GLN A 9 -5.32 -22.19 -47.63
C GLN A 9 -5.54 -20.70 -47.36
N PRO A 10 -6.57 -20.06 -47.95
CA PRO A 10 -6.88 -18.68 -47.65
C PRO A 10 -7.35 -18.55 -46.20
N PHE A 11 -6.73 -17.63 -45.46
CA PHE A 11 -7.19 -17.22 -44.13
C PHE A 11 -8.60 -16.66 -44.24
N VAL A 12 -9.57 -17.33 -43.62
CA VAL A 12 -10.88 -16.75 -43.35
C VAL A 12 -10.65 -15.67 -42.30
N GLN A 13 -10.66 -14.41 -42.72
CA GLN A 13 -10.75 -13.27 -41.80
C GLN A 13 -12.15 -13.28 -41.19
N THR A 14 -12.32 -13.92 -40.04
CA THR A 14 -13.45 -13.63 -39.17
C THR A 14 -13.21 -12.25 -38.56
N THR A 15 -13.77 -11.21 -39.17
CA THR A 15 -13.94 -9.92 -38.50
C THR A 15 -14.92 -10.13 -37.34
N SER A 16 -14.41 -10.51 -36.17
CA SER A 16 -15.21 -10.44 -34.94
C SER A 16 -15.47 -8.96 -34.67
N THR A 17 -16.66 -8.50 -35.00
CA THR A 17 -17.20 -7.25 -34.48
C THR A 17 -17.08 -7.31 -32.95
N PRO A 18 -16.52 -6.29 -32.27
CA PRO A 18 -16.53 -6.27 -30.81
C PRO A 18 -17.99 -6.38 -30.37
N GLN A 19 -18.36 -7.52 -29.76
CA GLN A 19 -19.61 -7.59 -29.03
C GLN A 19 -19.52 -6.51 -27.96
N ALA A 20 -20.36 -5.49 -28.08
CA ALA A 20 -20.58 -4.54 -27.01
C ALA A 20 -20.97 -5.36 -25.79
N VAL A 21 -20.05 -5.45 -24.83
CA VAL A 21 -20.35 -5.97 -23.50
C VAL A 21 -21.47 -5.08 -23.00
N ALA A 22 -22.66 -5.65 -22.87
CA ALA A 22 -23.76 -4.98 -22.20
C ALA A 22 -23.22 -4.59 -20.82
N VAL A 23 -23.01 -3.30 -20.62
CA VAL A 23 -22.63 -2.75 -19.32
C VAL A 23 -23.83 -3.01 -18.44
N GLU A 24 -23.81 -4.13 -17.71
CA GLU A 24 -24.69 -4.33 -16.57
C GLU A 24 -24.60 -3.06 -15.74
N SER A 25 -25.77 -2.46 -15.54
CA SER A 25 -25.96 -1.18 -14.88
C SER A 25 -25.04 -1.05 -13.68
N THR A 26 -24.14 -0.07 -13.73
CA THR A 26 -23.36 0.36 -12.56
C THR A 26 -24.30 0.49 -11.37
N PRO A 27 -24.00 -0.09 -10.19
CA PRO A 27 -24.84 0.12 -9.02
C PRO A 27 -24.91 1.63 -8.75
N LYS A 28 -26.08 2.22 -9.00
CA LYS A 28 -26.35 3.60 -8.61
C LYS A 28 -26.54 3.59 -7.10
N LEU A 29 -25.51 4.04 -6.38
CA LEU A 29 -25.65 4.48 -5.01
C LEU A 29 -26.68 5.62 -5.03
N SER A 30 -27.91 5.29 -4.67
CA SER A 30 -28.97 6.27 -4.50
C SER A 30 -29.10 6.46 -2.99
N PRO A 31 -28.92 7.69 -2.46
CA PRO A 31 -29.16 7.93 -1.04
C PRO A 31 -30.59 7.51 -0.68
N PRO A 32 -30.85 7.02 0.53
CA PRO A 32 -32.19 6.61 0.92
C PRO A 32 -33.14 7.83 0.95
N SER A 33 -34.07 7.82 0.00
CA SER A 33 -35.39 8.48 -0.09
C SER A 33 -35.64 9.83 0.62
N ASP A 34 -36.08 10.79 -0.20
CA ASP A 34 -37.27 11.64 0.01
C ASP A 34 -37.31 12.56 1.24
N THR A 35 -36.40 13.52 1.31
CA THR A 35 -36.77 14.81 1.94
C THR A 35 -36.11 15.96 1.20
N GLU A 36 -36.82 16.53 0.22
CA GLU A 36 -36.45 17.82 -0.35
C GLU A 36 -36.26 18.83 0.78
N GLY A 37 -35.01 19.25 1.01
CA GLY A 37 -34.63 20.23 2.03
C GLY A 37 -33.96 19.72 3.31
N GLN A 38 -33.82 18.39 3.53
CA GLN A 38 -32.99 17.88 4.63
C GLN A 38 -31.52 17.76 4.21
N PRO A 39 -30.56 18.03 5.11
CA PRO A 39 -29.15 17.82 4.81
C PRO A 39 -28.84 16.31 4.77
N ILE A 40 -28.05 15.91 3.78
CA ILE A 40 -27.45 14.58 3.64
C ILE A 40 -26.47 14.38 4.80
N ARG A 41 -26.70 13.34 5.61
CA ARG A 41 -25.95 13.10 6.85
C ARG A 41 -24.77 12.17 6.62
N ILE A 42 -23.57 12.71 6.71
CA ILE A 42 -22.31 11.97 6.52
C ILE A 42 -21.69 11.71 7.89
N GLY A 43 -21.68 10.44 8.31
CA GLY A 43 -20.96 10.04 9.52
C GLY A 43 -19.46 9.96 9.26
N LEU A 44 -18.63 10.57 10.09
CA LEU A 44 -17.17 10.56 9.95
C LEU A 44 -16.52 9.93 11.19
N LEU A 45 -15.94 8.74 11.01
CA LEU A 45 -15.29 7.95 12.04
C LEU A 45 -13.77 8.16 11.98
N LEU A 46 -13.22 8.87 12.97
CA LEU A 46 -11.78 9.15 13.03
C LEU A 46 -11.21 8.84 14.43
N PRO A 47 -9.95 8.42 14.56
CA PRO A 47 -9.29 8.36 15.86
C PRO A 47 -8.92 9.78 16.27
N LEU A 48 -9.75 10.46 17.06
CA LEU A 48 -9.49 11.83 17.54
C LEU A 48 -8.84 11.83 18.94
N SER A 49 -8.90 10.70 19.64
CA SER A 49 -8.14 10.42 20.85
C SER A 49 -7.42 9.06 20.79
N GLY A 50 -6.76 8.66 21.89
CA GLY A 50 -6.00 7.41 21.99
C GLY A 50 -4.52 7.59 21.71
N ASN A 51 -3.92 6.67 20.95
CA ASN A 51 -2.50 6.73 20.58
C ASN A 51 -2.17 8.07 19.90
N HIS A 52 -1.10 8.74 20.33
CA HIS A 52 -0.74 10.08 19.87
C HIS A 52 -0.55 10.19 18.34
N GLY A 53 0.04 9.18 17.70
CA GLY A 53 0.21 9.18 16.24
C GLY A 53 -1.14 9.06 15.52
N ALA A 54 -2.03 8.21 16.04
CA ALA A 54 -3.37 8.03 15.49
C ALA A 54 -4.23 9.29 15.67
N SER A 55 -4.22 9.90 16.86
CA SER A 55 -5.02 11.10 17.16
C SER A 55 -4.58 12.32 16.36
N GLN A 56 -3.27 12.49 16.17
CA GLN A 56 -2.73 13.56 15.33
C GLN A 56 -3.16 13.41 13.86
N LEU A 57 -3.10 12.18 13.32
CA LEU A 57 -3.58 11.88 11.96
C LEU A 57 -5.09 12.11 11.85
N GLY A 58 -5.88 11.62 12.81
CA GLY A 58 -7.33 11.81 12.82
C GLY A 58 -7.72 13.29 12.86
N GLN A 59 -7.02 14.11 13.66
CA GLN A 59 -7.27 15.56 13.68
C GLN A 59 -6.95 16.23 12.33
N ALA A 60 -5.86 15.83 11.66
CA ALA A 60 -5.53 16.33 10.34
C ALA A 60 -6.59 15.95 9.29
N MET A 61 -7.09 14.71 9.33
CA MET A 61 -8.16 14.24 8.46
C MET A 61 -9.48 14.97 8.72
N LEU A 62 -9.81 15.22 9.99
CA LEU A 62 -10.99 15.98 10.38
C LEU A 62 -10.93 17.41 9.84
N ASN A 63 -9.78 18.08 9.97
CA ASN A 63 -9.57 19.41 9.42
C ASN A 63 -9.70 19.40 7.88
N ALA A 64 -9.14 18.39 7.20
CA ALA A 64 -9.26 18.24 5.76
C ALA A 64 -10.73 18.04 5.31
N ALA A 65 -11.49 17.22 6.04
CA ALA A 65 -12.91 17.01 5.77
C ALA A 65 -13.72 18.30 5.94
N MET A 66 -13.43 19.11 6.96
CA MET A 66 -14.08 20.43 7.14
C MET A 66 -13.73 21.39 6.01
N MET A 67 -12.47 21.45 5.58
CA MET A 67 -12.07 22.29 4.44
C MET A 67 -12.81 21.86 3.16
N ALA A 68 -12.89 20.55 2.90
CA ALA A 68 -13.63 20.01 1.76
C ALA A 68 -15.14 20.32 1.85
N LEU A 69 -15.73 20.24 3.04
CA LEU A 69 -17.13 20.61 3.26
C LEU A 69 -17.36 22.11 2.96
N PHE A 70 -16.44 22.98 3.38
CA PHE A 70 -16.53 24.42 3.11
C PHE A 70 -16.39 24.74 1.61
N GLU A 71 -15.51 24.04 0.90
CA GLU A 71 -15.25 24.29 -0.53
C GLU A 71 -16.31 23.67 -1.44
N PHE A 72 -16.78 22.45 -1.13
CA PHE A 72 -17.61 21.64 -2.04
C PHE A 72 -18.98 21.25 -1.48
N GLY A 73 -19.18 21.34 -0.15
CA GLY A 73 -20.29 20.67 0.52
C GLY A 73 -21.66 21.26 0.23
N GLY A 74 -21.75 22.51 -0.21
CA GLY A 74 -23.01 23.23 -0.32
C GLY A 74 -23.80 23.23 1.00
N GLU A 75 -25.02 23.74 0.98
CA GLU A 75 -25.85 23.85 2.20
C GLU A 75 -26.52 22.52 2.62
N ARG A 76 -26.37 21.47 1.80
CA ARG A 76 -27.07 20.20 1.98
C ARG A 76 -26.22 19.09 2.57
N LEU A 77 -24.94 19.28 2.87
CA LEU A 77 -24.13 18.24 3.51
C LEU A 77 -23.96 18.53 5.00
N LEU A 78 -24.31 17.57 5.85
CA LEU A 78 -24.05 17.60 7.28
C LEU A 78 -23.01 16.54 7.64
N LEU A 79 -21.80 16.99 7.95
CA LEU A 79 -20.73 16.14 8.45
C LEU A 79 -20.88 15.93 9.96
N MET A 80 -20.88 14.67 10.42
CA MET A 80 -21.05 14.28 11.82
C MET A 80 -19.81 13.50 12.29
N PRO A 81 -18.77 14.18 12.83
CA PRO A 81 -17.58 13.52 13.33
C PRO A 81 -17.84 12.74 14.62
N ARG A 82 -17.26 11.55 14.76
CA ARG A 82 -17.18 10.78 16.01
C ARG A 82 -15.78 10.23 16.22
N ASP A 83 -15.36 10.30 17.49
CA ASP A 83 -14.09 9.74 17.93
C ASP A 83 -14.21 8.23 18.12
N THR A 84 -13.31 7.49 17.48
CA THR A 84 -13.17 6.03 17.61
C THR A 84 -12.21 5.62 18.73
N GLY A 85 -11.45 6.56 19.29
CA GLY A 85 -10.36 6.33 20.24
C GLY A 85 -9.22 5.47 19.70
N GLY A 86 -9.18 5.22 18.38
CA GLY A 86 -8.24 4.30 17.76
C GLY A 86 -8.45 2.83 18.14
N SER A 87 -9.67 2.45 18.54
CA SER A 87 -9.99 1.09 19.01
C SER A 87 -11.19 0.49 18.27
N PRO A 88 -11.33 -0.85 18.24
CA PRO A 88 -12.51 -1.51 17.68
C PRO A 88 -13.80 -1.16 18.43
N ASP A 89 -13.77 -1.22 19.76
CA ASP A 89 -14.96 -0.96 20.61
C ASP A 89 -15.42 0.51 20.50
N GLY A 90 -14.47 1.45 20.52
CA GLY A 90 -14.77 2.87 20.33
C GLY A 90 -15.34 3.14 18.94
N ALA A 91 -14.81 2.47 17.90
CA ALA A 91 -15.35 2.57 16.55
C ALA A 91 -16.78 2.01 16.44
N ALA A 92 -17.05 0.84 17.03
CA ALA A 92 -18.38 0.22 17.06
C ALA A 92 -19.41 1.14 17.72
N LYS A 93 -19.07 1.69 18.90
CA LYS A 93 -19.93 2.65 19.60
C LYS A 93 -20.19 3.89 18.76
N ALA A 94 -19.13 4.50 18.20
CA ALA A 94 -19.25 5.69 17.36
C ALA A 94 -20.12 5.44 16.11
N ALA A 95 -20.00 4.26 15.49
CA ALA A 95 -20.83 3.89 14.34
C ALA A 95 -22.30 3.71 14.74
N ALA A 96 -22.58 3.05 15.87
CA ALA A 96 -23.94 2.89 16.37
C ALA A 96 -24.61 4.25 16.66
N ASP A 97 -23.86 5.20 17.25
CA ASP A 97 -24.34 6.55 17.50
C ASP A 97 -24.71 7.27 16.18
N LEU A 98 -23.82 7.22 15.18
CA LEU A 98 -24.06 7.85 13.87
C LEU A 98 -25.24 7.26 13.12
N VAL A 99 -25.37 5.94 13.17
CA VAL A 99 -26.50 5.21 12.61
C VAL A 99 -27.81 5.60 13.30
N GLY A 100 -27.80 5.73 14.64
CA GLY A 100 -28.95 6.18 15.41
C GLY A 100 -29.35 7.63 15.11
N GLU A 101 -28.37 8.47 14.77
CA GLU A 101 -28.56 9.87 14.37
C GLU A 101 -28.93 10.07 12.89
N GLY A 102 -29.08 8.96 12.15
CA GLY A 102 -29.54 8.97 10.76
C GLY A 102 -28.46 9.25 9.74
N ALA A 103 -27.20 8.87 9.99
CA ALA A 103 -26.17 8.87 8.95
C ALA A 103 -26.63 8.03 7.74
N GLU A 104 -26.42 8.56 6.53
CA GLU A 104 -26.75 7.90 5.27
C GLU A 104 -25.54 7.22 4.62
N ILE A 105 -24.33 7.64 5.03
CA ILE A 105 -23.05 7.06 4.63
C ILE A 105 -22.06 7.22 5.79
N LEU A 106 -21.18 6.22 5.95
CA LEU A 106 -20.07 6.30 6.88
C LEU A 106 -18.74 6.49 6.12
N LEU A 107 -17.95 7.46 6.55
CA LEU A 107 -16.57 7.68 6.12
C LEU A 107 -15.62 7.30 7.24
N GLY A 108 -14.59 6.52 6.92
CA GLY A 108 -13.77 5.81 7.90
C GLY A 108 -14.41 4.49 8.35
N PRO A 109 -13.79 3.78 9.30
CA PRO A 109 -12.63 4.18 10.11
C PRO A 109 -11.26 3.93 9.43
N LEU A 110 -10.18 4.22 10.15
CA LEU A 110 -8.79 4.12 9.67
C LEU A 110 -8.21 2.69 9.80
N PHE A 111 -8.35 2.06 10.97
CA PHE A 111 -7.73 0.76 11.25
C PHE A 111 -8.62 -0.41 10.82
N ASN A 112 -8.03 -1.48 10.31
CA ASN A 112 -8.75 -2.66 9.82
C ASN A 112 -9.67 -3.30 10.88
N THR A 113 -9.23 -3.39 12.14
CA THR A 113 -10.03 -3.92 13.24
C THR A 113 -11.21 -3.01 13.58
N SER A 114 -11.06 -1.70 13.46
CA SER A 114 -12.16 -0.74 13.56
C SER A 114 -13.14 -0.89 12.39
N VAL A 115 -12.65 -1.14 11.17
CA VAL A 115 -13.52 -1.39 10.01
C VAL A 115 -14.36 -2.63 10.25
N GLN A 116 -13.75 -3.74 10.68
CA GLN A 116 -14.47 -4.97 11.01
C GLN A 116 -15.55 -4.75 12.07
N ALA A 117 -15.23 -4.00 13.13
CA ALA A 117 -16.18 -3.72 14.22
C ALA A 117 -17.35 -2.80 13.81
N THR A 118 -17.21 -2.03 12.73
CA THR A 118 -18.22 -1.07 12.28
C THR A 118 -19.01 -1.56 11.06
N ALA A 119 -18.43 -2.48 10.27
CA ALA A 119 -19.03 -2.99 9.05
C ALA A 119 -20.38 -3.69 9.31
N ASP A 120 -20.48 -4.50 10.36
CA ASP A 120 -21.73 -5.19 10.70
C ASP A 120 -22.85 -4.21 11.07
N ILE A 121 -22.52 -3.19 11.87
CA ILE A 121 -23.46 -2.16 12.31
C ILE A 121 -23.98 -1.34 11.10
N ALA A 122 -23.09 -0.97 10.18
CA ALA A 122 -23.46 -0.26 8.96
C ALA A 122 -24.37 -1.12 8.06
N ARG A 123 -24.02 -2.41 7.92
CA ARG A 123 -24.71 -3.39 7.08
C ARG A 123 -26.13 -3.68 7.57
N GLU A 124 -26.35 -3.80 8.88
CA GLU A 124 -27.68 -3.99 9.47
C GLU A 124 -28.68 -2.90 9.05
N ARG A 125 -28.17 -1.72 8.69
CA ARG A 125 -28.96 -0.56 8.27
C ARG A 125 -28.83 -0.22 6.80
N GLY A 126 -28.13 -1.06 6.04
CA GLY A 126 -27.90 -0.87 4.61
C GLY A 126 -27.05 0.36 4.27
N LEU A 127 -26.25 0.87 5.21
CA LEU A 127 -25.42 2.03 4.98
C LEU A 127 -24.12 1.64 4.28
N PRO A 128 -23.77 2.29 3.15
CA PRO A 128 -22.45 2.14 2.57
C PRO A 128 -21.38 2.77 3.48
N MET A 129 -20.20 2.16 3.50
CA MET A 129 -19.04 2.64 4.24
C MET A 129 -17.85 2.82 3.30
N ILE A 130 -17.20 3.98 3.36
CA ILE A 130 -15.92 4.25 2.70
C ILE A 130 -14.84 4.31 3.77
N ALA A 131 -14.13 3.20 4.00
CA ALA A 131 -13.09 3.10 5.01
C ALA A 131 -11.73 3.62 4.50
N PHE A 132 -10.91 4.20 5.39
CA PHE A 132 -9.58 4.71 5.05
C PHE A 132 -8.47 3.64 5.13
N SER A 133 -8.86 2.39 5.41
CA SER A 133 -7.92 1.29 5.61
C SER A 133 -7.22 0.89 4.32
N SER A 134 -5.92 0.57 4.42
CA SER A 134 -5.10 0.01 3.34
C SER A 134 -5.15 -1.52 3.28
N ASP A 135 -6.00 -2.16 4.10
CA ASP A 135 -6.13 -3.61 4.17
C ASP A 135 -7.28 -4.11 3.29
N ARG A 136 -6.97 -4.73 2.14
CA ARG A 136 -7.99 -5.26 1.23
C ARG A 136 -8.88 -6.33 1.88
N GLN A 137 -8.43 -7.00 2.95
CA GLN A 137 -9.20 -8.05 3.61
C GLN A 137 -10.49 -7.54 4.27
N VAL A 138 -10.60 -6.24 4.53
CA VAL A 138 -11.80 -5.64 5.13
C VAL A 138 -12.75 -5.00 4.10
N ALA A 139 -12.43 -5.09 2.80
CA ALA A 139 -13.30 -4.61 1.73
C ALA A 139 -14.45 -5.59 1.42
N GLY A 140 -15.51 -5.07 0.80
CA GLY A 140 -16.66 -5.85 0.33
C GLY A 140 -17.87 -5.72 1.25
N ASN A 141 -19.00 -6.30 0.82
CA ASN A 141 -20.25 -6.33 1.58
C ASN A 141 -20.73 -4.97 2.11
N GLY A 142 -20.56 -3.91 1.31
CA GLY A 142 -20.93 -2.53 1.67
C GLY A 142 -19.76 -1.68 2.18
N VAL A 143 -18.57 -2.27 2.37
CA VAL A 143 -17.34 -1.56 2.68
C VAL A 143 -16.51 -1.35 1.41
N TYR A 144 -16.18 -0.08 1.13
CA TYR A 144 -15.31 0.37 0.05
C TYR A 144 -14.07 0.99 0.67
N LEU A 145 -12.90 0.78 0.06
CA LEU A 145 -11.64 1.31 0.61
C LEU A 145 -11.21 2.56 -0.14
N LEU A 146 -10.92 3.62 0.60
CA LEU A 146 -10.27 4.83 0.12
C LEU A 146 -8.87 4.89 0.72
N SER A 147 -7.94 4.19 0.07
CA SER A 147 -6.55 4.18 0.48
C SER A 147 -5.67 3.71 -0.68
N PHE A 148 -4.37 3.80 -0.51
CA PHE A 148 -3.41 3.19 -1.43
C PHE A 148 -3.10 1.78 -0.95
N MET A 149 -3.35 0.79 -1.81
CA MET A 149 -3.14 -0.60 -1.45
C MET A 149 -1.65 -0.92 -1.60
N PRO A 150 -0.97 -1.42 -0.56
CA PRO A 150 0.47 -1.67 -0.62
C PRO A 150 0.87 -2.64 -1.71
N ASP A 151 0.01 -3.60 -2.05
CA ASP A 151 0.26 -4.56 -3.13
C ASP A 151 0.33 -3.90 -4.51
N GLN A 152 -0.52 -2.90 -4.77
CA GLN A 152 -0.50 -2.13 -6.01
C GLN A 152 0.73 -1.22 -6.09
N GLU A 153 1.07 -0.55 -4.98
CA GLU A 153 2.24 0.31 -4.92
C GLU A 153 3.54 -0.49 -5.11
N VAL A 154 3.68 -1.60 -4.38
CA VAL A 154 4.86 -2.47 -4.46
C VAL A 154 4.99 -3.11 -5.83
N ASP A 155 3.88 -3.57 -6.43
CA ASP A 155 3.90 -4.12 -7.79
C ASP A 155 4.38 -3.07 -8.81
N ALA A 156 3.88 -1.85 -8.73
CA ALA A 156 4.30 -0.76 -9.61
C ALA A 156 5.80 -0.44 -9.47
N VAL A 157 6.31 -0.36 -8.23
CA VAL A 157 7.73 -0.10 -7.96
C VAL A 157 8.62 -1.22 -8.48
N ILE A 158 8.25 -2.48 -8.24
CA ILE A 158 9.03 -3.64 -8.69
C ILE A 158 9.00 -3.77 -10.22
N ASN A 159 7.83 -3.62 -10.84
CA ASN A 159 7.70 -3.60 -12.30
C ASN A 159 8.59 -2.53 -12.92
N TYR A 160 8.57 -1.32 -12.36
CA TYR A 160 9.45 -0.25 -12.80
C TYR A 160 10.92 -0.61 -12.64
N ALA A 161 11.36 -1.13 -11.48
CA ALA A 161 12.75 -1.54 -11.25
C ALA A 161 13.22 -2.59 -12.26
N VAL A 162 12.38 -3.60 -12.53
CA VAL A 162 12.64 -4.63 -13.54
C VAL A 162 12.76 -4.03 -14.94
N SER A 163 11.90 -3.05 -15.30
CA SER A 163 12.01 -2.34 -16.58
C SER A 163 13.34 -1.60 -16.76
N GLN A 164 14.00 -1.25 -15.66
CA GLN A 164 15.33 -0.62 -15.63
C GLN A 164 16.49 -1.64 -15.56
N GLY A 165 16.20 -2.95 -15.66
CA GLY A 165 17.20 -4.03 -15.58
C GLY A 165 17.62 -4.40 -14.16
N LEU A 166 16.89 -3.95 -13.13
CA LEU A 166 17.15 -4.30 -11.74
C LEU A 166 16.36 -5.55 -11.35
N HIS A 167 17.03 -6.70 -11.29
CA HIS A 167 16.39 -7.99 -11.01
C HIS A 167 16.68 -8.56 -9.62
N ARG A 168 17.63 -7.98 -8.87
CA ARG A 168 17.98 -8.43 -7.52
C ARG A 168 17.58 -7.38 -6.52
N LEU A 169 16.49 -7.64 -5.81
CA LEU A 169 15.82 -6.68 -4.95
C LEU A 169 15.98 -7.09 -3.48
N ALA A 170 15.78 -6.12 -2.60
CA ALA A 170 15.73 -6.33 -1.16
C ALA A 170 14.62 -5.45 -0.56
N VAL A 171 14.02 -5.90 0.54
CA VAL A 171 12.95 -5.17 1.24
C VAL A 171 13.46 -4.65 2.57
N LEU A 172 13.15 -3.40 2.88
CA LEU A 172 13.30 -2.80 4.20
C LEU A 172 11.94 -2.26 4.62
N ALA A 173 11.34 -2.81 5.67
CA ALA A 173 9.96 -2.51 6.06
C ALA A 173 9.83 -2.37 7.59
N PRO A 174 8.79 -1.67 8.11
CA PRO A 174 8.57 -1.60 9.55
C PRO A 174 8.19 -2.98 10.12
N ASP A 175 8.57 -3.26 11.36
CA ASP A 175 8.27 -4.52 12.06
C ASP A 175 6.85 -4.49 12.63
N ASP A 176 5.87 -4.51 11.74
CA ASP A 176 4.45 -4.53 12.06
C ASP A 176 3.64 -5.26 10.97
N ARG A 177 2.31 -5.26 11.11
CA ARG A 177 1.41 -5.89 10.12
C ARG A 177 1.53 -5.25 8.74
N TYR A 178 1.76 -3.94 8.66
CA TYR A 178 1.91 -3.25 7.39
C TYR A 178 3.20 -3.71 6.68
N GLY A 179 4.33 -3.80 7.39
CA GLY A 179 5.58 -4.28 6.80
C GLY A 179 5.51 -5.74 6.35
N LEU A 180 4.75 -6.59 7.06
CA LEU A 180 4.47 -7.96 6.61
C LEU A 180 3.64 -7.98 5.32
N THR A 181 2.63 -7.12 5.18
CA THR A 181 1.86 -6.95 3.95
C THR A 181 2.75 -6.51 2.78
N VAL A 182 3.64 -5.53 3.01
CA VAL A 182 4.61 -5.06 2.02
C VAL A 182 5.55 -6.18 1.59
N LEU A 183 6.07 -6.98 2.52
CA LEU A 183 6.95 -8.11 2.20
C LEU A 183 6.22 -9.19 1.37
N SER A 184 4.97 -9.51 1.72
CA SER A 184 4.17 -10.48 0.95
C SER A 184 3.96 -9.98 -0.48
N ALA A 185 3.51 -8.72 -0.62
CA ALA A 185 3.34 -8.06 -1.90
C ALA A 185 4.63 -8.05 -2.73
N ALA A 186 5.78 -7.77 -2.10
CA ALA A 186 7.07 -7.73 -2.77
C ALA A 186 7.49 -9.11 -3.29
N ARG A 187 7.25 -10.17 -2.53
CA ARG A 187 7.52 -11.55 -2.99
C ARG A 187 6.67 -11.91 -4.20
N GLU A 188 5.38 -11.61 -4.15
CA GLU A 188 4.45 -11.89 -5.25
C GLU A 188 4.79 -11.11 -6.51
N ALA A 189 5.03 -9.80 -6.38
CA ALA A 189 5.41 -8.95 -7.50
C ALA A 189 6.78 -9.33 -8.07
N ALA A 190 7.77 -9.69 -7.23
CA ALA A 190 9.06 -10.17 -7.71
C ALA A 190 8.91 -11.44 -8.55
N MET A 191 8.14 -12.43 -8.08
CA MET A 191 7.83 -13.64 -8.86
C MET A 191 7.12 -13.31 -10.17
N ARG A 192 6.15 -12.40 -10.14
CA ARG A 192 5.35 -11.98 -11.31
C ARG A 192 6.20 -11.32 -12.39
N HIS A 193 7.16 -10.49 -12.00
CA HIS A 193 8.00 -9.70 -12.92
C HIS A 193 9.38 -10.32 -13.18
N GLY A 194 9.64 -11.55 -12.72
CA GLY A 194 10.93 -12.22 -12.94
C GLY A 194 12.10 -11.56 -12.21
N ALA A 195 11.84 -10.97 -11.05
CA ALA A 195 12.87 -10.50 -10.12
C ALA A 195 13.06 -11.49 -8.96
N GLU A 196 14.20 -11.38 -8.30
CA GLU A 196 14.56 -12.15 -7.12
C GLU A 196 14.59 -11.23 -5.90
N LEU A 197 13.82 -11.57 -4.86
CA LEU A 197 13.94 -10.94 -3.56
C LEU A 197 15.04 -11.63 -2.74
N THR A 198 16.19 -11.00 -2.66
CA THR A 198 17.41 -11.56 -2.07
C THR A 198 17.48 -11.45 -0.54
N GLN A 199 16.84 -10.44 0.03
CA GLN A 199 16.84 -10.19 1.48
C GLN A 199 15.63 -9.35 1.88
N ALA A 200 15.20 -9.51 3.14
CA ALA A 200 14.24 -8.63 3.79
C ALA A 200 14.75 -8.29 5.18
N GLU A 201 14.68 -7.03 5.57
CA GLU A 201 15.02 -6.55 6.90
C GLU A 201 13.86 -5.73 7.45
N PHE A 202 13.68 -5.82 8.77
CA PHE A 202 12.66 -5.05 9.47
C PHE A 202 13.29 -4.01 10.40
N TYR A 203 12.60 -2.89 10.56
CA TYR A 203 12.98 -1.82 11.49
C TYR A 203 11.84 -1.48 12.46
N PRO A 204 12.13 -0.94 13.65
CA PRO A 204 11.08 -0.54 14.60
C PRO A 204 10.06 0.41 13.96
N PRO A 205 8.74 0.22 14.15
CA PRO A 205 7.72 1.09 13.54
C PRO A 205 7.86 2.59 13.88
N THR A 206 8.57 2.93 14.97
CA THR A 206 8.91 4.31 15.33
C THR A 206 9.90 4.98 14.36
N GLY A 207 10.55 4.21 13.48
CA GLY A 207 11.62 4.67 12.60
C GLY A 207 12.96 4.90 13.32
N GLU A 208 13.05 4.56 14.60
CA GLU A 208 14.30 4.64 15.36
C GLU A 208 15.24 3.47 15.02
N ALA A 209 16.55 3.64 15.24
CA ALA A 209 17.56 2.58 15.10
C ALA A 209 17.64 1.90 13.71
N LEU A 210 17.41 2.67 12.63
CA LEU A 210 17.54 2.19 11.23
C LEU A 210 18.96 1.73 10.85
N ASP A 211 19.98 2.12 11.61
CA ASP A 211 21.37 1.85 11.26
C ASP A 211 21.69 0.34 11.21
N GLN A 212 21.13 -0.45 12.13
CA GLN A 212 21.37 -1.89 12.18
C GLN A 212 20.66 -2.64 11.04
N PRO A 213 19.35 -2.46 10.80
CA PRO A 213 18.66 -3.03 9.64
C PRO A 213 19.35 -2.68 8.32
N VAL A 214 19.74 -1.42 8.12
CA VAL A 214 20.43 -1.00 6.89
C VAL A 214 21.80 -1.67 6.75
N LYS A 215 22.60 -1.78 7.82
CA LYS A 215 23.90 -2.48 7.78
C LYS A 215 23.74 -3.96 7.44
N ARG A 216 22.69 -4.62 7.94
CA ARG A 216 22.40 -6.03 7.63
C ARG A 216 21.95 -6.19 6.18
N LEU A 217 21.03 -5.35 5.70
CA LEU A 217 20.57 -5.34 4.31
C LEU A 217 21.72 -5.11 3.34
N ALA A 218 22.59 -4.15 3.66
CA ALA A 218 23.75 -3.82 2.85
C ALA A 218 24.92 -4.82 3.02
N GLN A 219 24.75 -5.90 3.80
CA GLN A 219 25.79 -6.87 4.13
C GLN A 219 27.12 -6.21 4.55
N TYR A 220 27.03 -5.08 5.28
CA TYR A 220 28.13 -4.16 5.52
C TYR A 220 29.33 -4.87 6.17
N HIS A 221 29.06 -5.70 7.19
CA HIS A 221 30.10 -6.43 7.91
C HIS A 221 30.83 -7.44 7.01
N GLY A 222 30.09 -8.18 6.17
CA GLY A 222 30.66 -9.13 5.21
C GLY A 222 31.56 -8.43 4.19
N ARG A 223 31.06 -7.35 3.58
CA ARG A 223 31.83 -6.54 2.61
C ARG A 223 33.08 -5.93 3.24
N ARG A 224 32.98 -5.44 4.48
CA ARG A 224 34.11 -4.88 5.23
C ARG A 224 35.17 -5.93 5.57
N GLN A 225 34.77 -7.15 5.95
CA GLN A 225 35.73 -8.22 6.23
C GLN A 225 36.41 -8.72 4.96
N ALA A 226 35.64 -8.93 3.87
CA ALA A 226 36.20 -9.28 2.57
C ALA A 226 37.23 -8.23 2.10
N TRP A 227 36.91 -6.94 2.28
CA TRP A 227 37.83 -5.83 2.02
C TRP A 227 39.11 -5.92 2.85
N LEU A 228 39.00 -6.15 4.17
CA LEU A 228 40.16 -6.27 5.06
C LEU A 228 41.06 -7.47 4.71
N THR A 229 40.48 -8.61 4.32
CA THR A 229 41.21 -9.81 3.92
C THR A 229 41.93 -9.59 2.59
N ARG A 230 41.24 -9.07 1.58
CA ARG A 230 41.84 -8.74 0.27
C ARG A 230 42.99 -7.74 0.40
N ARG A 231 42.84 -6.74 1.28
CA ARG A 231 43.90 -5.77 1.58
C ARG A 231 45.12 -6.43 2.25
N ARG A 232 44.91 -7.40 3.14
CA ARG A 232 46.00 -8.16 3.76
C ARG A 232 46.74 -9.03 2.74
N GLU A 233 46.02 -9.66 1.81
CA GLU A 233 46.61 -10.46 0.73
C GLU A 233 47.43 -9.62 -0.25
N LEU A 234 46.91 -8.47 -0.68
CA LEU A 234 47.61 -7.57 -1.60
C LEU A 234 48.88 -6.98 -0.99
N LYS A 235 48.91 -6.73 0.32
CA LYS A 235 50.14 -6.30 1.02
C LYS A 235 51.21 -7.39 1.11
N LYS A 236 50.84 -8.67 1.01
CA LYS A 236 51.78 -9.79 1.02
C LYS A 236 52.35 -10.10 -0.37
N LYS A 237 51.73 -9.61 -1.45
CA LYS A 237 52.23 -9.73 -2.81
C LYS A 237 53.15 -8.55 -3.12
N GLU A 238 54.43 -8.81 -3.39
CA GLU A 238 55.36 -7.79 -3.85
C GLU A 238 55.16 -7.53 -5.36
N GLY A 239 55.04 -6.27 -5.76
CA GLY A 239 54.90 -5.87 -7.17
C GLY A 239 54.14 -4.56 -7.40
N GLY A 240 54.49 -3.85 -8.47
CA GLY A 240 53.90 -2.54 -8.81
C GLY A 240 52.40 -2.56 -9.11
N GLU A 241 51.86 -3.71 -9.52
CA GLU A 241 50.44 -3.91 -9.77
C GLU A 241 49.62 -3.92 -8.46
N ALA A 242 50.13 -4.58 -7.40
CA ALA A 242 49.50 -4.59 -6.08
C ALA A 242 49.46 -3.19 -5.46
N GLN A 243 50.52 -2.39 -5.65
CA GLN A 243 50.57 -0.98 -5.22
C GLN A 243 49.61 -0.08 -5.99
N ARG A 244 49.46 -0.27 -7.31
CA ARG A 244 48.48 0.47 -8.14
C ARG A 244 47.04 0.14 -7.73
N MET A 245 46.73 -1.14 -7.47
CA MET A 245 45.40 -1.55 -6.99
C MET A 245 45.10 -0.99 -5.59
N LEU A 246 46.07 -1.03 -4.65
CA LEU A 246 45.90 -0.45 -3.32
C LEU A 246 45.71 1.08 -3.35
N ALA A 247 46.34 1.78 -4.30
CA ALA A 247 46.19 3.22 -4.49
C ALA A 247 44.84 3.58 -5.13
N ALA A 248 44.40 2.86 -6.17
CA ALA A 248 43.10 3.05 -6.80
C ALA A 248 41.94 2.84 -5.80
N TRP A 249 42.10 1.89 -4.86
CA TRP A 249 41.03 1.47 -3.95
C TRP A 249 40.94 2.30 -2.66
N LYS A 250 41.88 3.22 -2.40
CA LYS A 250 41.77 4.20 -1.29
C LYS A 250 40.54 5.11 -1.44
N ASN A 251 40.09 5.33 -2.67
CA ASN A 251 39.00 6.24 -2.98
C ASN A 251 37.61 5.59 -2.93
N PHE A 252 37.51 4.24 -2.92
CA PHE A 252 36.23 3.54 -3.06
C PHE A 252 35.57 3.13 -1.74
N GLY A 253 36.28 3.10 -0.60
CA GLY A 253 35.67 2.77 0.70
C GLY A 253 34.88 1.45 0.71
N THR A 254 34.10 1.17 1.76
CA THR A 254 33.20 -0.01 1.84
C THR A 254 31.90 0.15 1.05
N LEU A 255 31.80 1.22 0.26
CA LEU A 255 30.67 1.51 -0.60
C LEU A 255 31.04 0.94 -1.97
N GLY A 256 30.19 0.07 -2.52
CA GLY A 256 30.52 -0.78 -3.67
C GLY A 256 30.96 -0.02 -4.92
N ALA A 257 31.61 -0.76 -5.82
CA ALA A 257 31.99 -0.36 -7.17
C ALA A 257 30.80 0.12 -8.01
#